data_AF-V9IHD0-F1
#
_entry.id   AF-V9IHD0-F1
#
_cell.length_a   1.000
_cell.length_b   1.000
_cell.length_c   1.000
_cell.angle_alpha   90.00
_cell.angle_beta   90.00
_cell.angle_gamma   90.00
#
_symmetry.space_group_name_H-M   'P 1'
#
loop_
_entity.id
_entity.type
_entity.pdbx_description
1 polymer ?
#
loop_
_entity_poly.entity_id
_entity_poly.type
_entity_poly.pdbx_seq_one_letter_code
_entity_poly.pdbx_strand_id
1 'polypeptide(L)'
;MTNEDDQSPLFAPYVPITHLYFGETPSETMILHIGYQCPRLVELVIAAYGSGLLDRALLFVAEHCPRLSAVALGDCEITCSGLLEFVTLCAKRLQILYIWETSLIEDSELDITTLSKNVSLLLGRTWVPEYIPLC
;
A
#
# COMPACT_ATOMS: atom_id res chain seq x y z
N MET A 1 29.58 11.11 -0.88
CA MET A 1 28.47 11.28 0.08
C MET A 1 27.33 11.86 -0.72
N THR A 2 26.57 10.97 -1.35
CA THR A 2 25.45 11.30 -2.23
C THR A 2 24.29 11.80 -1.39
N ASN A 3 23.72 12.93 -1.80
CA ASN A 3 22.63 13.63 -1.13
C ASN A 3 21.39 12.75 -1.04
N GLU A 4 20.92 12.45 0.18
CA GLU A 4 19.67 11.73 0.44
C GLU A 4 18.44 12.65 0.54
N ASP A 5 18.58 13.97 0.37
CA ASP A 5 17.52 14.94 0.69
C ASP A 5 17.15 15.88 -0.48
N ASP A 6 16.60 15.35 -1.57
CA ASP A 6 15.96 16.20 -2.59
C ASP A 6 14.68 15.62 -3.18
N GLN A 7 13.81 15.02 -2.33
CA GLN A 7 12.44 14.65 -2.72
C GLN A 7 11.37 15.69 -2.27
N SER A 8 11.82 16.82 -1.72
CA SER A 8 11.03 18.01 -1.41
C SER A 8 10.26 18.65 -2.58
N PRO A 9 10.63 18.52 -3.88
CA PRO A 9 9.85 19.14 -4.96
C PRO A 9 8.67 18.28 -5.48
N LEU A 10 8.50 17.03 -5.04
CA LEU A 10 7.42 16.16 -5.56
C LEU A 10 6.02 16.69 -5.22
N PHE A 11 5.85 17.25 -4.02
CA PHE A 11 4.56 17.73 -3.51
C PHE A 11 4.44 19.25 -3.65
N ALA A 12 4.56 19.74 -4.89
CA ALA A 12 4.31 21.15 -5.16
C ALA A 12 2.83 21.50 -4.92
N PRO A 13 2.50 22.62 -4.23
CA PRO A 13 1.15 22.93 -3.76
C PRO A 13 0.12 23.20 -4.87
N TYR A 14 0.54 23.26 -6.14
CA TYR A 14 -0.30 23.70 -7.25
C TYR A 14 -0.89 22.57 -8.10
N VAL A 15 -0.39 21.33 -7.98
CA VAL A 15 -0.95 20.18 -8.72
C VAL A 15 -1.39 19.11 -7.73
N PRO A 16 -2.69 18.78 -7.67
CA PRO A 16 -3.16 17.71 -6.81
C PRO A 16 -2.64 16.37 -7.35
N ILE A 17 -1.75 15.74 -6.60
CA ILE A 17 -1.26 14.40 -6.92
C ILE A 17 -2.42 13.41 -6.75
N THR A 18 -2.61 12.58 -7.77
CA THR A 18 -3.70 11.59 -7.84
C THR A 18 -3.17 10.18 -8.06
N HIS A 19 -2.02 10.02 -8.71
CA HIS A 19 -1.42 8.71 -8.99
C HIS A 19 0.05 8.79 -8.62
N LEU A 20 0.51 7.89 -7.75
CA LEU A 20 1.92 7.78 -7.35
C LEU A 20 2.43 6.38 -7.62
N TYR A 21 3.61 6.32 -8.22
CA TYR A 21 4.33 5.09 -8.51
C TYR A 21 5.75 5.22 -7.97
N PHE A 22 6.13 4.34 -7.06
CA PHE A 22 7.48 4.22 -6.53
C PHE A 22 8.16 3.00 -7.15
N GLY A 23 9.08 3.26 -8.09
CA GLY A 23 9.97 2.25 -8.65
C GLY A 23 11.26 2.03 -7.83
N GLU A 24 11.60 2.99 -6.97
CA GLU A 24 12.67 2.89 -5.98
C GLU A 24 12.05 2.72 -4.59
N THR A 25 12.82 2.26 -3.60
CA THR A 25 12.35 2.03 -2.23
C THR A 25 12.03 3.36 -1.51
N PRO A 26 10.75 3.73 -1.31
CA PRO A 26 10.43 4.93 -0.56
C PRO A 26 10.71 4.71 0.92
N SER A 27 11.10 5.76 1.64
CA SER A 27 11.20 5.72 3.09
C SER A 27 9.82 5.71 3.76
N GLU A 28 9.72 5.20 4.99
CA GLU A 28 8.47 5.27 5.77
C GLU A 28 7.98 6.73 5.90
N THR A 29 8.90 7.67 6.11
CA THR A 29 8.59 9.09 6.21
C THR A 29 8.00 9.65 4.91
N MET A 30 8.44 9.16 3.75
CA MET A 30 7.86 9.54 2.45
C MET A 30 6.41 9.05 2.34
N ILE A 31 6.15 7.79 2.69
CA ILE A 31 4.78 7.24 2.63
C ILE A 31 3.84 7.99 3.58
N LEU A 32 4.31 8.33 4.78
CA LEU A 32 3.54 9.14 5.72
C LEU A 32 3.24 10.55 5.17
N HIS A 33 4.19 11.17 4.46
CA HIS A 33 3.96 12.47 3.81
C HIS A 33 2.85 12.41 2.75
N ILE A 34 2.69 11.28 2.04
CA ILE A 34 1.60 11.10 1.08
C ILE A 34 0.25 11.28 1.77
N GLY A 35 0.05 10.67 2.94
CA GLY A 35 -1.19 10.83 3.71
C GLY A 35 -1.49 12.30 4.02
N TYR A 36 -0.48 13.09 4.38
CA TYR A 36 -0.66 14.51 4.67
C TYR A 36 -0.86 15.39 3.43
N GLN A 37 -0.13 15.13 2.35
CA GLN A 37 -0.02 16.06 1.23
C GLN A 37 -0.86 15.65 0.01
N CYS A 38 -1.35 14.41 -0.04
CA CYS A 38 -2.10 13.87 -1.18
C CYS A 38 -3.52 13.42 -0.81
N PRO A 39 -4.42 14.30 -0.31
CA PRO A 39 -5.79 13.92 0.04
C PRO A 39 -6.64 13.53 -1.19
N ARG A 40 -6.12 13.74 -2.40
CA ARG A 40 -6.76 13.39 -3.68
C ARG A 40 -6.15 12.16 -4.34
N LEU A 41 -5.27 11.42 -3.66
CA LEU A 41 -4.68 10.20 -4.18
C LEU A 41 -5.78 9.18 -4.52
N VAL A 42 -5.66 8.60 -5.71
CA VAL A 42 -6.55 7.61 -6.33
C VAL A 42 -5.81 6.29 -6.47
N GLU A 43 -4.54 6.33 -6.87
CA GLU A 43 -3.70 5.15 -7.07
C GLU A 43 -2.35 5.28 -6.37
N LEU A 44 -1.95 4.23 -5.66
CA LEU A 44 -0.64 4.09 -5.04
C LEU A 44 0.00 2.77 -5.46
N VAL A 45 1.17 2.84 -6.08
CA VAL A 45 1.97 1.67 -6.42
C VAL A 45 3.33 1.77 -5.74
N ILE A 46 3.69 0.74 -4.99
CA ILE A 46 4.99 0.58 -4.35
C ILE A 46 5.57 -0.73 -4.87
N ALA A 47 6.52 -0.64 -5.80
CA ALA A 47 7.10 -1.82 -6.45
C ALA A 47 8.26 -2.44 -5.65
N ALA A 48 8.86 -1.66 -4.76
CA ALA A 48 9.84 -2.11 -3.79
C ALA A 48 9.75 -1.21 -2.55
N TYR A 49 9.86 -1.79 -1.36
CA TYR A 49 9.94 -1.07 -0.10
C TYR A 49 11.22 -1.43 0.63
N GLY A 50 11.76 -0.48 1.40
CA GLY A 50 12.94 -0.73 2.21
C GLY A 50 12.67 -1.75 3.33
N SER A 51 13.67 -1.95 4.20
CA SER A 51 13.52 -2.81 5.37
C SER A 51 12.44 -2.28 6.33
N GLY A 52 11.53 -3.15 6.76
CA GLY A 52 10.55 -2.87 7.81
C GLY A 52 9.10 -2.99 7.38
N LEU A 53 8.21 -3.10 8.36
CA LEU A 53 6.77 -3.29 8.15
C LEU A 53 6.11 -2.02 7.59
N LEU A 54 5.32 -2.19 6.53
CA LEU A 54 4.59 -1.12 5.85
C LEU A 54 3.23 -0.81 6.49
N ASP A 55 2.72 -1.68 7.37
CA ASP A 55 1.37 -1.63 7.96
C ASP A 55 0.96 -0.22 8.41
N ARG A 56 1.78 0.40 9.28
CA ARG A 56 1.46 1.69 9.88
C ARG A 56 1.35 2.80 8.84
N ALA A 57 2.31 2.87 7.92
CA ALA A 57 2.34 3.92 6.92
C ALA A 57 1.21 3.74 5.90
N LEU A 58 0.88 2.49 5.55
CA LEU A 58 -0.23 2.18 4.66
C LEU A 58 -1.60 2.50 5.30
N LEU A 59 -1.79 2.17 6.58
CA LEU A 59 -2.99 2.55 7.34
C LEU A 59 -3.15 4.08 7.39
N PHE A 60 -2.06 4.80 7.64
CA PHE A 60 -2.07 6.26 7.66
C PHE A 60 -2.53 6.84 6.31
N VAL A 61 -2.05 6.29 5.20
CA VAL A 61 -2.51 6.66 3.85
C VAL A 61 -3.99 6.33 3.66
N ALA A 62 -4.47 5.17 4.10
CA ALA A 62 -5.88 4.80 4.00
C ALA A 62 -6.80 5.81 4.70
N GLU A 63 -6.41 6.27 5.88
CA GLU A 63 -7.19 7.22 6.68
C GLU A 63 -7.27 8.61 6.03
N HIS A 64 -6.18 9.08 5.42
CA HIS A 64 -6.05 10.44 4.92
C HIS A 64 -6.28 10.60 3.41
N CYS A 65 -6.32 9.51 2.65
CA CYS A 65 -6.60 9.49 1.22
C CYS A 65 -8.01 8.87 0.94
N PRO A 66 -9.10 9.64 1.11
CA PRO A 66 -10.47 9.13 0.96
C PRO A 66 -10.86 8.75 -0.47
N ARG A 67 -10.01 9.06 -1.46
CA ARG A 67 -10.22 8.74 -2.88
C ARG A 67 -9.40 7.54 -3.36
N LEU A 68 -8.59 6.94 -2.48
CA LEU A 68 -7.74 5.81 -2.85
C LEU A 68 -8.59 4.62 -3.27
N SER A 69 -8.49 4.25 -4.54
CA SER A 69 -9.26 3.17 -5.15
C SER A 69 -8.40 2.08 -5.75
N ALA A 70 -7.10 2.32 -5.95
CA ALA A 70 -6.16 1.37 -6.49
C ALA A 70 -4.88 1.33 -5.65
N VAL A 71 -4.49 0.12 -5.22
CA VAL A 71 -3.22 -0.11 -4.54
C VAL A 71 -2.52 -1.32 -5.15
N ALA A 72 -1.24 -1.17 -5.45
CA ALA A 72 -0.37 -2.27 -5.83
C ALA A 72 0.90 -2.27 -4.96
N LEU A 73 1.17 -3.38 -4.26
CA LEU A 73 2.35 -3.55 -3.42
C LEU A 73 3.16 -4.76 -3.89
N GLY A 74 4.47 -4.57 -4.04
CA GLY A 74 5.44 -5.60 -4.35
C GLY A 74 6.76 -5.33 -3.62
N ASP A 75 7.49 -6.42 -3.35
CA ASP A 75 8.79 -6.40 -2.68
C ASP A 75 8.82 -5.50 -1.42
N CYS A 76 7.78 -5.64 -0.59
CA CYS A 76 7.63 -4.98 0.70
C CYS A 76 7.24 -5.97 1.79
N GLU A 77 7.36 -5.58 3.06
CA GLU A 77 6.91 -6.39 4.18
C GLU A 77 5.59 -5.83 4.74
N ILE A 78 4.49 -6.55 4.56
CA ILE A 78 3.18 -6.19 5.15
C ILE A 78 2.59 -7.40 5.85
N THR A 79 2.12 -7.22 7.09
CA THR A 79 1.49 -8.33 7.82
C THR A 79 0.10 -8.62 7.28
N CYS A 80 -0.35 -9.87 7.42
CA CYS A 80 -1.70 -10.26 7.03
C CYS A 80 -2.76 -9.46 7.82
N SER A 81 -2.58 -9.30 9.13
CA SER A 81 -3.45 -8.46 9.97
C SER A 81 -3.47 -7.00 9.53
N GLY A 82 -2.29 -6.41 9.25
CA GLY A 82 -2.15 -5.04 8.76
C GLY A 82 -2.84 -4.80 7.42
N LEU A 83 -2.70 -5.74 6.46
CA LEU A 83 -3.42 -5.63 5.18
C LEU A 83 -4.93 -5.75 5.37
N LEU A 84 -5.40 -6.64 6.24
CA LEU A 84 -6.82 -6.80 6.50
C LEU A 84 -7.44 -5.52 7.09
N GLU A 85 -6.75 -4.88 8.03
CA GLU A 85 -7.16 -3.61 8.61
C GLU A 85 -7.21 -2.50 7.54
N PHE A 86 -6.17 -2.41 6.70
CA PHE A 86 -6.15 -1.49 5.56
C PHE A 86 -7.35 -1.68 4.62
N VAL A 87 -7.63 -2.92 4.24
CA VAL A 87 -8.77 -3.24 3.36
C VAL A 87 -10.08 -2.89 4.05
N THR A 88 -10.21 -3.12 5.35
CA THR A 88 -11.41 -2.76 6.12
C THR A 88 -11.69 -1.25 6.05
N LEU A 89 -10.65 -0.41 6.13
CA LEU A 89 -10.78 1.04 5.99
C LEU A 89 -11.14 1.48 4.56
N CYS A 90 -10.64 0.76 3.54
CA CYS A 90 -10.78 1.12 2.13
C CYS A 90 -11.89 0.37 1.37
N ALA A 91 -12.54 -0.64 1.97
CA ALA A 91 -13.36 -1.62 1.25
C ALA A 91 -14.42 -1.02 0.33
N LYS A 92 -15.07 0.07 0.77
CA LYS A 92 -16.13 0.74 0.00
C LYS A 92 -15.65 1.49 -1.24
N ARG A 93 -14.36 1.81 -1.32
CA ARG A 93 -13.74 2.59 -2.42
C ARG A 93 -12.69 1.81 -3.21
N LEU A 94 -12.18 0.71 -2.66
CA LEU A 94 -11.09 -0.06 -3.25
C LEU A 94 -11.56 -0.92 -4.43
N GLN A 95 -11.20 -0.49 -5.64
CA GLN A 95 -11.52 -1.15 -6.91
C GLN A 95 -10.40 -2.08 -7.37
N ILE A 96 -9.15 -1.75 -7.06
CA ILE A 96 -7.96 -2.50 -7.46
C ILE A 96 -7.10 -2.75 -6.23
N LEU A 97 -6.71 -4.00 -6.03
CA LEU A 97 -5.79 -4.42 -4.98
C LEU A 97 -4.90 -5.52 -5.53
N TYR A 98 -3.63 -5.20 -5.78
CA TYR A 98 -2.62 -6.14 -6.23
C TYR A 98 -1.53 -6.24 -5.18
N ILE A 99 -1.28 -7.43 -4.66
CA ILE A 99 -0.27 -7.65 -3.62
C ILE A 99 0.50 -8.90 -4.00
N TRP A 100 1.82 -8.82 -4.08
CA TRP A 100 2.63 -10.01 -4.28
C TRP A 100 2.56 -10.91 -3.05
N GLU A 101 2.42 -12.22 -3.26
CA GLU A 101 2.36 -13.17 -2.14
C GLU A 101 3.63 -13.09 -1.27
N THR A 102 4.79 -12.86 -1.89
CA THR A 102 6.06 -12.69 -1.19
C THR A 102 6.13 -11.44 -0.31
N SER A 103 5.20 -10.50 -0.48
CA SER A 103 5.12 -9.32 0.37
C SER A 103 4.29 -9.52 1.63
N LEU A 104 3.50 -10.60 1.68
CA LEU A 104 2.65 -10.92 2.82
C LEU A 104 3.44 -11.69 3.87
N ILE A 105 3.37 -11.20 5.11
CA ILE A 105 3.90 -11.88 6.29
C ILE A 105 2.73 -12.44 7.08
N GLU A 106 2.69 -13.77 7.23
CA GLU A 106 1.76 -14.43 8.15
C GLU A 106 2.13 -14.08 9.59
N ASP A 107 1.12 -13.77 10.39
CA ASP A 107 1.27 -13.45 11.79
C ASP A 107 0.48 -14.42 12.66
N SER A 108 0.58 -14.30 13.99
CA SER A 108 -0.11 -15.20 14.91
C SER A 108 -1.63 -15.12 14.82
N GLU A 109 -2.17 -14.07 14.19
CA GLU A 109 -3.59 -13.79 14.09
C GLU A 109 -4.17 -14.26 12.75
N LEU A 110 -3.40 -14.19 11.67
CA LEU A 110 -3.91 -14.37 10.32
C LEU A 110 -2.90 -15.01 9.36
N ASP A 111 -3.33 -16.10 8.70
CA ASP A 111 -2.65 -16.73 7.58
C ASP A 111 -3.13 -16.18 6.22
N ILE A 112 -2.38 -16.43 5.14
CA ILE A 112 -2.68 -15.90 3.79
C ILE A 112 -4.02 -16.45 3.27
N THR A 113 -4.37 -17.69 3.63
CA THR A 113 -5.61 -18.34 3.17
C THR A 113 -6.84 -17.66 3.77
N THR A 114 -6.79 -17.34 5.05
CA THR A 114 -7.86 -16.70 5.82
C THR A 114 -7.94 -15.22 5.45
N LEU A 115 -6.79 -14.55 5.28
CA LEU A 115 -6.72 -13.21 4.71
C LEU A 115 -7.45 -13.13 3.36
N SER A 116 -7.13 -14.02 2.43
CA SER A 116 -7.72 -14.01 1.09
C SER A 116 -9.25 -14.14 1.13
N LYS A 117 -9.77 -14.99 2.02
CA LYS A 117 -11.21 -15.14 2.25
C LYS A 117 -11.84 -13.86 2.81
N ASN A 118 -11.22 -13.26 3.83
CA ASN A 118 -11.71 -12.06 4.48
C ASN A 118 -11.71 -10.86 3.52
N VAL A 119 -10.61 -10.65 2.80
CA VAL A 119 -10.49 -9.59 1.78
C VAL A 119 -11.50 -9.81 0.66
N SER A 120 -11.67 -11.05 0.19
CA SER A 120 -12.69 -11.35 -0.83
C SER A 120 -14.11 -11.00 -0.36
N LEU A 121 -14.43 -11.32 0.90
CA LEU A 121 -15.72 -11.00 1.52
C LEU A 121 -15.92 -9.48 1.62
N LEU A 122 -14.91 -8.75 2.10
CA LEU A 122 -14.96 -7.29 2.26
C LEU A 122 -15.12 -6.55 0.93
N LEU A 123 -14.44 -7.03 -0.12
CA LEU A 123 -14.49 -6.42 -1.46
C LEU A 123 -15.69 -6.88 -2.29
N GLY A 124 -16.43 -7.90 -1.84
CA GLY A 124 -17.56 -8.48 -2.58
C GLY A 124 -17.16 -9.15 -3.89
N ARG A 125 -15.88 -9.50 -4.06
CA ARG A 125 -15.31 -10.15 -5.25
C ARG A 125 -14.16 -11.06 -4.84
N THR A 126 -13.85 -12.07 -5.65
CA THR A 126 -12.68 -12.91 -5.40
C THR A 126 -11.41 -12.08 -5.46
N TRP A 127 -10.60 -12.20 -4.42
CA TRP A 127 -9.26 -11.64 -4.34
C TRP A 127 -8.29 -12.71 -3.83
N VAL A 128 -7.13 -12.77 -4.46
CA VAL A 128 -5.99 -13.60 -4.08
C VAL A 128 -4.72 -12.80 -4.32
N PRO A 129 -3.65 -13.01 -3.53
CA PRO A 129 -2.36 -12.40 -3.83
C PRO A 129 -1.83 -12.89 -5.18
N GLU A 130 -1.02 -12.05 -5.82
CA GLU A 130 -0.36 -12.41 -7.07
C GLU A 130 0.83 -13.32 -6.77
N TYR A 131 0.78 -14.54 -7.32
CA TYR A 131 1.89 -15.46 -7.33
C TYR A 131 2.85 -15.08 -8.47
N ILE A 132 4.07 -14.69 -8.13
CA ILE A 132 5.15 -14.56 -9.11
C ILE A 132 5.94 -15.87 -9.09
N PRO A 133 5.84 -16.72 -10.12
CA PRO A 133 6.70 -17.89 -10.22
C PRO A 133 8.15 -17.43 -10.31
N LEU A 134 8.98 -17.90 -9.38
CA LEU A 134 10.43 -17.75 -9.47
C LEU A 134 10.91 -18.55 -10.68
N CYS A 135 11.22 -17.85 -11.77
CA CYS A 135 11.81 -18.41 -12.99
C CYS A 135 13.24 -18.92 -12.74
#